data_AF-A0A9N9W1H0-F1
#
_entry.id   AF-A0A9N9W1H0-F1
#
_cell.length_a   1.000
_cell.length_b   1.000
_cell.length_c   1.000
_cell.angle_alpha   90.00
_cell.angle_beta   90.00
_cell.angle_gamma   90.00
#
_symmetry.space_group_name_H-M   'P 1'
#
loop_
_entity.id
_entity.type
_entity.pdbx_description
1 polymer ?
#
loop_
_entity_poly.entity_id
_entity_poly.type
_entity_poly.pdbx_seq_one_letter_code
_entity_poly.pdbx_strand_id
1 'polypeptide(L)'
;MGRMGKVHAASVASSCKGTFPNIKLAVVVGVCGAVPLPRGRGEIVLGDVIVSERIEQYDFGRQYTESFEPKDTNSDSLARPSDQIANFLAKLKTAKGKATLDEKMSGYLNTLQQISNLAACYPETNPDILFDAKYEHRDKTLSCQDADCCGEKVPRDRLISGTPKPAIHIGLFAWG
;
A
#
# COMPACT_ATOMS: atom_id res chain seq x y z
N MET A 1 13.06 16.35 -12.08
CA MET A 1 12.30 15.11 -12.37
C MET A 1 12.54 14.11 -11.26
N GLY A 2 11.49 13.65 -10.59
CA GLY A 2 11.61 12.57 -9.59
C GLY A 2 11.98 11.27 -10.29
N ARG A 3 13.05 10.61 -9.84
CA ARG A 3 13.43 9.27 -10.32
C ARG A 3 12.81 8.25 -9.38
N MET A 4 12.12 7.25 -9.95
CA MET A 4 11.54 6.14 -9.20
C MET A 4 12.63 5.17 -8.74
N GLY A 5 12.37 4.48 -7.64
CA GLY A 5 13.25 3.42 -7.11
C GLY A 5 13.87 3.74 -5.75
N LYS A 6 14.22 2.67 -5.04
CA LYS A 6 14.71 2.69 -3.64
C LYS A 6 15.96 3.55 -3.47
N VAL A 7 16.90 3.44 -4.41
CA VAL A 7 18.18 4.16 -4.38
C VAL A 7 17.97 5.66 -4.50
N HIS A 8 17.13 6.11 -5.45
CA HIS A 8 16.84 7.54 -5.63
C HIS A 8 16.11 8.11 -4.43
N ALA A 9 15.12 7.40 -3.90
CA ALA A 9 14.39 7.81 -2.69
C ALA A 9 15.34 7.96 -1.48
N ALA A 10 16.24 6.99 -1.26
CA ALA A 10 17.24 7.03 -0.20
C ALA A 10 18.22 8.20 -0.36
N SER A 11 18.70 8.46 -1.58
CA SER A 11 19.60 9.59 -1.87
C SER A 11 18.95 10.93 -1.56
N VAL A 12 17.69 11.12 -1.95
CA VAL A 12 16.94 12.35 -1.65
C VAL A 12 16.70 12.48 -0.15
N ALA A 13 16.28 11.41 0.53
CA ALA A 13 16.05 11.43 1.98
C ALA A 13 17.34 11.76 2.76
N SER A 14 18.48 11.21 2.36
CA SER A 14 19.78 11.51 2.96
C SER A 14 20.17 12.98 2.78
N SER A 15 19.97 13.53 1.57
CA SER A 15 20.20 14.94 1.29
C SER A 15 19.31 15.84 2.13
N CYS A 16 18.01 15.53 2.24
CA CYS A 16 17.07 16.27 3.08
C CYS A 16 17.48 16.24 4.56
N LYS A 17 17.94 15.09 5.07
CA LYS A 17 18.40 14.97 6.45
C LYS A 17 19.62 15.86 6.73
N GLY A 18 20.52 16.03 5.76
CA GLY A 18 21.67 16.92 5.87
C GLY A 18 21.29 18.41 5.79
N THR A 19 20.40 18.78 4.87
CA THR A 19 20.01 20.17 4.64
C THR A 19 19.04 20.72 5.70
N PHE A 20 18.17 19.87 6.25
CA PHE A 20 17.13 20.27 7.18
C PHE A 20 17.32 19.59 8.54
N PRO A 21 18.20 20.14 9.41
CA PRO A 21 18.63 19.46 10.64
C PRO A 21 17.51 19.30 11.69
N ASN A 22 16.41 20.05 11.55
CA ASN A 22 15.30 20.04 12.50
C ASN A 22 14.14 19.11 12.08
N ILE A 23 14.30 18.29 11.03
CA ILE A 23 13.30 17.27 10.66
C ILE A 23 13.22 16.21 11.76
N LYS A 24 12.03 16.06 12.36
CA LYS A 24 11.74 15.04 13.38
C LYS A 24 10.96 13.84 12.85
N LEU A 25 10.25 14.02 11.74
CA LEU A 25 9.43 13.00 11.09
C LEU A 25 9.49 13.20 9.58
N ALA A 26 9.75 12.11 8.87
CA ALA A 26 9.59 12.01 7.43
C ALA A 26 8.57 10.90 7.14
N VAL A 27 7.61 11.18 6.26
CA VAL A 27 6.59 10.23 5.82
C VAL A 27 6.80 9.98 4.34
N VAL A 28 6.92 8.71 3.96
CA VAL A 28 6.95 8.29 2.56
C VAL A 28 5.52 7.98 2.15
N VAL A 29 5.02 8.68 1.14
CA VAL A 29 3.66 8.50 0.61
C VAL A 29 3.76 8.15 -0.86
N GLY A 30 2.95 7.20 -1.30
CA GLY A 30 2.89 6.76 -2.68
C GLY A 30 1.74 5.79 -2.90
N VAL A 31 1.58 5.36 -4.15
CA VAL A 31 0.66 4.27 -4.52
C VAL A 31 1.38 2.93 -4.38
N CYS A 32 0.64 1.91 -3.95
CA CYS A 32 1.18 0.56 -3.83
C CYS A 32 0.12 -0.47 -4.24
N GLY A 33 0.58 -1.65 -4.65
CA GLY A 33 -0.27 -2.83 -4.74
C GLY A 33 -0.42 -3.50 -3.37
N ALA A 34 -1.48 -4.30 -3.21
CA ALA A 34 -1.73 -5.04 -1.98
C ALA A 34 -2.26 -6.43 -2.27
N VAL A 35 -2.07 -7.35 -1.32
CA VAL A 35 -2.74 -8.66 -1.34
C VAL A 35 -4.21 -8.42 -1.00
N PRO A 36 -5.17 -8.72 -1.91
CA PRO A 36 -6.56 -8.29 -1.74
C PRO A 36 -7.33 -8.96 -0.60
N LEU A 37 -6.95 -10.21 -0.25
CA LEU A 37 -7.57 -11.02 0.81
C LEU A 37 -6.49 -11.57 1.77
N PRO A 38 -5.87 -10.72 2.60
CA PRO A 38 -4.84 -11.16 3.54
C PRO A 38 -5.45 -12.00 4.67
N ARG A 39 -4.79 -13.11 5.04
CA ARG A 39 -5.26 -14.01 6.10
C ARG A 39 -5.47 -13.28 7.42
N GLY A 40 -6.65 -13.46 8.02
CA GLY A 40 -6.99 -12.88 9.33
C GLY A 40 -7.11 -11.35 9.34
N ARG A 41 -7.20 -10.72 8.18
CA ARG A 41 -7.39 -9.27 8.01
C ARG A 41 -8.58 -9.01 7.10
N GLY A 42 -9.06 -7.76 7.12
CA GLY A 42 -10.14 -7.34 6.24
C GLY A 42 -9.71 -7.29 4.77
N GLU A 43 -10.69 -7.40 3.89
CA GLU A 43 -10.53 -7.21 2.46
C GLU A 43 -9.93 -5.83 2.14
N ILE A 44 -8.90 -5.78 1.29
CA ILE A 44 -8.25 -4.55 0.82
C ILE A 44 -8.70 -4.29 -0.61
N VAL A 45 -9.30 -3.13 -0.87
CA VAL A 45 -9.77 -2.72 -2.21
C VAL A 45 -9.02 -1.49 -2.72
N LEU A 46 -9.09 -1.21 -4.03
CA LEU A 46 -8.55 0.03 -4.60
C LEU A 46 -9.07 1.27 -3.84
N GLY A 47 -8.17 2.21 -3.57
CA GLY A 47 -8.47 3.43 -2.83
C GLY A 47 -8.33 3.31 -1.31
N ASP A 48 -8.18 2.10 -0.76
CA ASP A 48 -7.80 1.92 0.64
C ASP A 48 -6.42 2.53 0.93
N VAL A 49 -6.24 3.03 2.16
CA VAL A 49 -4.97 3.56 2.65
C VAL A 49 -4.32 2.56 3.55
N ILE A 50 -3.05 2.28 3.29
CA ILE A 50 -2.26 1.36 4.08
C ILE A 50 -1.21 2.20 4.82
N VAL A 51 -1.10 2.02 6.14
CA VAL A 51 -0.08 2.65 7.00
C VAL A 51 0.90 1.61 7.54
N SER A 52 2.18 1.76 7.21
CA SER A 52 3.22 0.82 7.61
C SER A 52 3.56 0.91 9.09
N GLU A 53 3.46 -0.22 9.77
CA GLU A 53 4.05 -0.43 11.09
C GLU A 53 5.47 -0.97 11.00
N ARG A 54 5.70 -1.84 10.02
CA ARG A 54 7.00 -2.43 9.71
C ARG A 54 7.15 -2.54 8.21
N ILE A 55 8.39 -2.38 7.75
CA ILE A 55 8.75 -2.51 6.34
C ILE A 55 9.75 -3.66 6.25
N GLU A 56 9.46 -4.63 5.40
CA GLU A 56 10.33 -5.75 5.08
C GLU A 56 10.71 -5.67 3.60
N GLN A 57 12.00 -5.82 3.31
CA GLN A 57 12.48 -5.83 1.95
C GLN A 57 12.43 -7.26 1.40
N TYR A 58 11.48 -7.55 0.49
CA TYR A 58 11.27 -8.92 0.03
C TYR A 58 12.19 -9.33 -1.14
N ASP A 59 12.73 -8.36 -1.88
CA ASP A 59 13.69 -8.56 -2.98
C ASP A 59 15.14 -8.64 -2.48
N PHE A 60 15.36 -8.52 -1.16
CA PHE A 60 16.69 -8.59 -0.59
C PHE A 60 17.09 -10.04 -0.29
N GLY A 61 17.78 -10.64 -1.24
CA GLY A 61 18.16 -12.03 -1.16
C GLY A 61 19.03 -12.45 -2.33
N ARG A 62 19.31 -13.75 -2.40
CA ARG A 62 20.02 -14.36 -3.52
C ARG A 62 19.01 -15.13 -4.35
N GLN A 63 18.89 -14.75 -5.62
CA GLN A 63 18.16 -15.54 -6.60
C GLN A 63 19.08 -16.69 -7.06
N TYR A 64 18.69 -17.92 -6.76
CA TYR A 64 19.24 -19.14 -7.36
C TYR A 64 18.32 -19.59 -8.50
N THR A 65 18.79 -20.56 -9.28
CA THR A 65 18.05 -21.10 -10.44
C THR A 65 16.69 -21.69 -10.07
N GLU A 66 16.57 -22.30 -8.88
CA GLU A 66 15.35 -23.00 -8.42
C GLU A 66 14.55 -22.20 -7.38
N SER A 67 15.17 -21.20 -6.75
CA SER A 67 14.55 -20.51 -5.61
C SER A 67 15.17 -19.14 -5.35
N PHE A 68 14.38 -18.26 -4.74
CA PHE A 68 14.90 -17.07 -4.08
C PHE A 68 15.16 -17.41 -2.61
N GLU A 69 16.38 -17.21 -2.13
CA GLU A 69 16.68 -17.23 -0.70
C GLU A 69 16.67 -15.79 -0.19
N PRO A 70 15.65 -15.38 0.59
CA PRO A 70 15.68 -14.12 1.30
C PRO A 70 16.89 -14.09 2.21
N LYS A 71 17.61 -12.98 2.25
CA LYS A 71 18.68 -12.83 3.24
C LYS A 71 18.00 -12.58 4.58
N ASP A 72 18.01 -13.57 5.47
CA ASP A 72 17.48 -13.45 6.84
C ASP A 72 18.41 -12.59 7.70
N THR A 73 18.42 -11.31 7.40
CA THR A 73 19.08 -10.30 8.23
C THR A 73 18.12 -9.92 9.33
N ASN A 74 18.07 -10.74 10.37
CA ASN A 74 17.47 -10.37 11.65
C ASN A 74 18.14 -9.09 12.24
N SER A 75 19.30 -8.66 11.67
CA SER A 75 19.97 -7.38 11.93
C SER A 75 19.72 -6.25 10.91
N ASP A 76 19.19 -6.52 9.70
CA ASP A 76 18.89 -5.50 8.65
C ASP A 76 17.37 -5.37 8.37
N SER A 77 16.51 -5.81 9.29
CA SER A 77 15.10 -5.42 9.25
C SER A 77 15.06 -3.89 9.28
N LEU A 78 14.59 -3.29 8.18
CA LEU A 78 14.51 -1.84 8.00
C LEU A 78 14.01 -1.19 9.29
N ALA A 79 14.78 -0.22 9.78
CA ALA A 79 14.74 0.29 11.15
C ALA A 79 13.33 0.29 11.75
N ARG A 80 13.16 -0.45 12.85
CA ARG A 80 11.94 -0.39 13.67
C ARG A 80 11.59 1.08 13.91
N PRO A 81 10.33 1.51 13.73
CA PRO A 81 9.94 2.88 14.01
C PRO A 81 10.40 3.27 15.42
N SER A 82 10.83 4.53 15.59
CA SER A 82 11.20 5.04 16.91
C SER A 82 10.07 4.81 17.92
N ASP A 83 10.37 4.70 19.21
CA ASP A 83 9.35 4.43 20.23
C ASP A 83 8.21 5.45 20.19
N GLN A 84 8.51 6.70 19.84
CA GLN A 84 7.49 7.74 19.64
C GLN A 84 6.51 7.38 18.51
N ILE A 85 7.01 6.93 17.36
CA ILE A 85 6.19 6.52 16.22
C ILE A 85 5.47 5.21 16.53
N ALA A 86 6.14 4.23 17.15
CA ALA A 86 5.54 2.97 17.55
C ALA A 86 4.37 3.18 18.53
N ASN A 87 4.55 4.04 19.53
CA ASN A 87 3.49 4.41 20.48
C ASN A 87 2.35 5.17 19.80
N PHE A 88 2.65 6.02 18.82
CA PHE A 88 1.63 6.71 18.03
C PHE A 88 0.81 5.71 17.20
N LEU A 89 1.46 4.77 16.51
CA LEU A 89 0.80 3.70 15.76
C LEU A 89 -0.06 2.81 16.68
N ALA A 90 0.44 2.46 17.87
CA ALA A 90 -0.32 1.71 18.86
C ALA A 90 -1.60 2.45 19.29
N LYS A 91 -1.54 3.77 19.47
CA LYS A 91 -2.73 4.61 19.73
C LYS A 91 -3.72 4.58 18.56
N LEU A 92 -3.23 4.69 17.32
CA LEU A 92 -4.09 4.61 16.12
C LEU A 92 -4.80 3.27 15.99
N LYS A 93 -4.21 2.18 16.47
CA LYS A 93 -4.82 0.84 16.45
C LYS A 93 -5.93 0.64 17.48
N THR A 94 -6.03 1.49 18.50
CA THR A 94 -7.13 1.43 19.48
C THR A 94 -8.48 1.71 18.81
N ALA A 95 -9.58 1.23 19.37
CA ALA A 95 -10.92 1.47 18.81
C ALA A 95 -11.21 2.96 18.62
N LYS A 96 -10.84 3.79 19.60
CA LYS A 96 -10.97 5.26 19.53
C LYS A 96 -10.07 5.85 18.45
N GLY A 97 -8.81 5.41 18.39
CA GLY A 97 -7.85 5.86 17.38
C GLY A 97 -8.33 5.58 15.96
N LYS A 98 -8.83 4.36 15.71
CA LYS A 98 -9.41 3.96 14.42
C LYS A 98 -10.62 4.81 14.05
N ALA A 99 -11.57 4.98 14.98
CA ALA A 99 -12.75 5.80 14.74
C ALA A 99 -12.41 7.24 14.36
N THR A 100 -11.47 7.88 15.09
CA THR A 100 -10.98 9.22 14.74
C THR A 100 -10.30 9.25 13.38
N LEU A 101 -9.52 8.21 13.05
CA LEU A 101 -8.82 8.14 11.78
C LEU A 101 -9.78 8.00 10.60
N ASP A 102 -10.79 7.13 10.73
CA ASP A 102 -11.84 6.93 9.73
C ASP A 102 -12.68 8.19 9.52
N GLU A 103 -13.02 8.91 10.59
CA GLU A 103 -13.74 10.19 10.54
C GLU A 103 -12.92 11.25 9.79
N LYS A 104 -11.65 11.44 10.17
CA LYS A 104 -10.77 12.41 9.52
C LYS A 104 -10.53 12.07 8.06
N MET A 105 -10.29 10.81 7.74
CA MET A 105 -10.11 10.36 6.36
C MET A 105 -11.35 10.62 5.52
N SER A 106 -12.54 10.34 6.05
CA SER A 106 -13.81 10.62 5.36
C SER A 106 -13.96 12.12 5.08
N GLY A 107 -13.63 12.98 6.05
CA GLY A 107 -13.69 14.43 5.89
C GLY A 107 -12.69 14.97 4.86
N TYR A 108 -11.45 14.47 4.87
CA TYR A 108 -10.44 14.84 3.87
C TYR A 108 -10.82 14.37 2.47
N LEU A 109 -11.30 13.13 2.33
CA LEU A 109 -11.75 12.61 1.05
C LEU A 109 -12.90 13.44 0.48
N ASN A 110 -13.90 13.79 1.30
CA ASN A 110 -14.98 14.67 0.87
C ASN A 110 -14.45 16.01 0.38
N THR A 111 -13.49 16.61 1.11
CA THR A 111 -12.86 17.88 0.70
C THR A 111 -12.14 17.74 -0.66
N LEU A 112 -11.40 16.65 -0.87
CA LEU A 112 -10.68 16.40 -2.11
C LEU A 112 -11.62 16.15 -3.29
N GLN A 113 -12.77 15.53 -3.06
CA GLN A 113 -13.78 15.29 -4.09
C GLN A 113 -14.50 16.56 -4.54
N GLN A 114 -14.52 17.63 -3.74
CA GLN A 114 -15.06 18.93 -4.15
C GLN A 114 -14.11 19.73 -5.06
N ILE A 115 -12.86 19.28 -5.20
CA ILE A 115 -11.86 19.96 -6.01
C ILE A 115 -11.99 19.44 -7.45
N SER A 116 -12.53 20.28 -8.35
CA SER A 116 -12.96 19.89 -9.71
C SER A 116 -11.86 19.30 -10.61
N ASN A 117 -10.59 19.58 -10.32
CA ASN A 117 -9.44 19.07 -11.06
C ASN A 117 -8.78 17.84 -10.42
N LEU A 118 -9.32 17.30 -9.32
CA LEU A 118 -8.85 16.06 -8.72
C LEU A 118 -9.74 14.88 -9.13
N ALA A 119 -9.13 13.85 -9.70
CA ALA A 119 -9.79 12.57 -9.96
C ALA A 119 -9.85 11.70 -8.67
N ALA A 120 -10.32 12.26 -7.57
CA ALA A 120 -10.36 11.60 -6.25
C ALA A 120 -11.57 10.67 -6.05
N CYS A 121 -12.19 10.23 -7.15
CA CYS A 121 -13.32 9.31 -7.16
C CYS A 121 -12.84 7.88 -7.39
N TYR A 122 -13.60 6.92 -6.87
CA TYR A 122 -13.37 5.52 -7.16
C TYR A 122 -13.60 5.26 -8.67
N PRO A 123 -12.74 4.46 -9.34
CA PRO A 123 -12.87 4.22 -10.77
C PRO A 123 -14.13 3.40 -11.08
N GLU A 124 -15.09 4.00 -11.79
CA GLU A 124 -16.32 3.32 -12.23
C GLU A 124 -16.10 2.48 -13.51
N THR A 125 -15.22 2.93 -14.40
CA THR A 125 -14.98 2.33 -15.73
C THR A 125 -14.06 1.10 -15.71
N ASN A 126 -13.27 0.93 -14.65
CA ASN A 126 -12.42 -0.23 -14.44
C ASN A 126 -12.49 -0.63 -12.97
N PRO A 127 -13.55 -1.33 -12.55
CA PRO A 127 -13.73 -1.73 -11.17
C PRO A 127 -12.58 -2.64 -10.73
N ASP A 128 -12.33 -2.69 -9.42
CA ASP A 128 -11.32 -3.56 -8.82
C ASP A 128 -11.71 -5.05 -9.04
N ILE A 129 -11.06 -5.68 -10.02
CA ILE A 129 -11.31 -7.07 -10.45
C ILE A 129 -10.21 -7.96 -9.87
N LEU A 130 -10.64 -9.01 -9.16
CA LEU A 130 -9.77 -10.07 -8.67
C LEU A 130 -10.07 -11.37 -9.41
N PHE A 131 -9.06 -11.92 -10.08
CA PHE A 131 -9.12 -13.26 -10.65
C PHE A 131 -8.68 -14.32 -9.62
N ASP A 132 -9.11 -15.56 -9.81
CA ASP A 132 -8.60 -16.69 -9.03
C ASP A 132 -7.07 -16.75 -9.12
N ALA A 133 -6.41 -17.10 -8.00
CA ALA A 133 -4.95 -17.10 -7.91
C ALA A 133 -4.28 -18.08 -8.90
N LYS A 134 -5.01 -19.05 -9.43
CA LYS A 134 -4.54 -20.00 -10.45
C LYS A 134 -4.70 -19.48 -11.88
N TYR A 135 -5.38 -18.36 -12.07
CA TYR A 135 -5.57 -17.78 -13.40
C TYR A 135 -4.25 -17.22 -13.92
N GLU A 136 -3.79 -17.78 -15.04
CA GLU A 136 -2.62 -17.28 -15.74
C GLU A 136 -3.03 -16.25 -16.79
N HIS A 137 -2.42 -15.06 -16.70
CA HIS A 137 -2.65 -13.98 -17.66
C HIS A 137 -2.11 -14.37 -19.04
N ARG A 138 -2.95 -14.26 -20.09
CA ARG A 138 -2.67 -14.79 -21.44
C ARG A 138 -1.44 -14.15 -22.09
N ASP A 139 -1.30 -12.83 -21.96
CA ASP A 139 -0.21 -12.07 -22.56
C ASP A 139 0.36 -11.07 -21.57
N LYS A 140 1.56 -11.35 -21.07
CA LYS A 140 2.28 -10.51 -20.08
C LYS A 140 2.62 -9.11 -20.58
N THR A 141 2.50 -8.85 -21.87
CA THR A 141 2.77 -7.54 -22.48
C THR A 141 1.52 -6.66 -22.61
N LEU A 142 0.34 -7.26 -22.50
CA LEU A 142 -0.95 -6.58 -22.63
C LEU A 142 -1.63 -6.41 -21.28
N SER A 143 -2.49 -5.39 -21.17
CA SER A 143 -3.36 -5.25 -20.02
C SER A 143 -4.42 -6.37 -19.99
N CYS A 144 -5.05 -6.60 -18.84
CA CYS A 144 -6.18 -7.54 -18.74
C CYS A 144 -7.36 -7.17 -19.64
N GLN A 145 -7.53 -5.88 -19.94
CA GLN A 145 -8.60 -5.41 -20.84
C GLN A 145 -8.27 -5.75 -22.30
N ASP A 146 -7.02 -5.52 -22.71
CA ASP A 146 -6.59 -5.76 -24.10
C ASP A 146 -6.39 -7.25 -24.41
N ALA A 147 -6.02 -8.05 -23.41
CA ALA A 147 -5.80 -9.48 -23.54
C ALA A 147 -7.10 -10.32 -23.48
N ASP A 148 -8.26 -9.66 -23.30
CA ASP A 148 -9.57 -10.30 -23.15
C ASP A 148 -9.57 -11.40 -22.07
N CYS A 149 -9.16 -11.03 -20.86
CA CYS A 149 -9.00 -11.97 -19.76
C CYS A 149 -10.34 -12.48 -19.24
N CYS A 150 -10.57 -13.79 -19.39
CA CYS A 150 -11.82 -14.46 -19.05
C CYS A 150 -11.70 -15.42 -17.86
N GLY A 151 -10.79 -15.16 -16.92
CA GLY A 151 -10.60 -15.99 -15.73
C GLY A 151 -11.79 -15.98 -14.78
N GLU A 152 -11.85 -16.98 -13.89
CA GLU A 152 -12.80 -17.01 -12.78
C GLU A 152 -12.56 -15.79 -11.87
N LYS A 153 -13.62 -15.06 -11.54
CA LYS A 153 -13.55 -13.86 -10.71
C LYS A 153 -13.89 -14.22 -9.27
N VAL A 154 -13.04 -13.77 -8.36
CA VAL A 154 -13.27 -13.95 -6.91
C VAL A 154 -14.24 -12.85 -6.44
N PRO A 155 -15.34 -13.20 -5.75
CA PRO A 155 -16.26 -12.22 -5.20
C PRO A 155 -15.57 -11.27 -4.22
N ARG A 156 -16.01 -10.01 -4.22
CA ARG A 156 -15.43 -8.92 -3.42
C ARG A 156 -16.52 -8.25 -2.60
N ASP A 157 -16.64 -8.64 -1.33
CA ASP A 157 -17.77 -8.26 -0.47
C ASP A 157 -17.97 -6.73 -0.39
N ARG A 158 -16.86 -5.98 -0.32
CA ARG A 158 -16.88 -4.52 -0.23
C ARG A 158 -17.25 -3.81 -1.55
N LEU A 159 -17.33 -4.54 -2.66
CA LEU A 159 -17.66 -4.00 -3.98
C LEU A 159 -19.08 -4.37 -4.45
N ILE A 160 -19.82 -5.18 -3.68
CA ILE A 160 -21.18 -5.61 -4.04
C ILE A 160 -22.17 -4.45 -4.00
N SER A 161 -22.00 -3.51 -3.06
CA SER A 161 -22.93 -2.42 -2.78
C SER A 161 -22.62 -1.10 -3.51
N GLY A 162 -21.73 -1.12 -4.51
CA GLY A 162 -21.32 0.05 -5.29
C GLY A 162 -19.97 0.62 -4.85
N THR A 163 -19.85 1.94 -4.78
CA THR A 163 -18.58 2.62 -4.46
C THR A 163 -18.11 2.29 -3.05
N PRO A 164 -16.96 1.61 -2.87
CA PRO A 164 -16.46 1.28 -1.55
C PRO A 164 -16.02 2.55 -0.83
N LYS A 165 -16.36 2.64 0.46
CA LYS A 165 -15.70 3.59 1.35
C LYS A 165 -14.26 3.14 1.60
N PRO A 166 -13.24 3.98 1.35
CA PRO A 166 -11.86 3.65 1.67
C PRO A 166 -11.69 3.27 3.15
N ALA A 167 -10.95 2.19 3.40
CA ALA A 167 -10.58 1.73 4.72
C ALA A 167 -9.09 1.93 4.98
N ILE A 168 -8.72 1.94 6.26
CA ILE A 168 -7.33 2.11 6.70
C ILE A 168 -6.79 0.81 7.27
N HIS A 169 -5.70 0.34 6.69
CA HIS A 169 -5.04 -0.89 7.09
C HIS A 169 -3.69 -0.57 7.72
N ILE A 170 -3.49 -0.93 9.00
CA ILE A 170 -2.21 -0.75 9.68
C ILE A 170 -1.54 -2.12 9.81
N GLY A 171 -0.35 -2.29 9.23
CA GLY A 171 0.26 -3.63 9.16
C GLY A 171 1.69 -3.67 8.67
N LEU A 172 2.12 -4.90 8.37
CA LEU A 172 3.40 -5.20 7.76
C LEU A 172 3.33 -4.91 6.26
N PHE A 173 4.40 -4.32 5.74
CA PHE A 173 4.56 -3.97 4.34
C PHE A 173 5.78 -4.65 3.81
N ALA A 174 5.64 -5.24 2.63
CA ALA A 174 6.76 -5.75 1.87
C ALA A 174 7.01 -4.79 0.70
N TRP A 175 8.28 -4.45 0.43
CA TRP A 175 8.64 -3.68 -0.76
C TRP A 175 9.84 -4.30 -1.49
N GLY A 176 9.82 -4.16 -2.81
CA GLY A 176 10.68 -4.78 -3.82
C GLY A 176 11.06 -3.75 -4.87
#